data_AF-B8J2D1-F1
#
_entry.id   AF-B8J2D1-F1
#
_cell.length_a   1.000
_cell.length_b   1.000
_cell.length_c   1.000
_cell.angle_alpha   90.00
_cell.angle_beta   90.00
_cell.angle_gamma   90.00
#
_symmetry.space_group_name_H-M   'P 1'
#
loop_
_entity.id
_entity.type
_entity.pdbx_description
1 polymer ?
#
loop_
_entity_poly.entity_id
_entity_poly.type
_entity_poly.pdbx_seq_one_letter_code
_entity_poly.pdbx_strand_id
1 'polypeptide(L)'
;MDLLDCRGLACPQPVIRCRTAVDGGAVALEVVVDNAPALENVQRFLHSRGYTSEAIQETPQCWRITAALHTAESGLSAGAAPAALSRTAESDGEEGLGTQTLVLLTTETLGRGDDTLGAKLMENFLATLPELGPRLWRLVLVNGGVKLAARPGPALESLQRLAASGVSILVCGACLGHYGLLEAKAVGETSNMLDIVTSLDLADKVIRP
;
A
#
# COMPACT_ATOMS: atom_id res chain seq x y z
N MET A 1 -4.23 -14.79 -24.55
CA MET A 1 -4.00 -13.55 -23.78
C MET A 1 -5.35 -13.11 -23.31
N ASP A 2 -5.59 -13.20 -22.02
CA ASP A 2 -6.93 -13.00 -21.46
C ASP A 2 -7.18 -11.51 -21.23
N LEU A 3 -8.36 -11.04 -21.62
CA LEU A 3 -8.81 -9.67 -21.39
C LEU A 3 -9.67 -9.62 -20.12
N LEU A 4 -9.19 -8.91 -19.11
CA LEU A 4 -9.89 -8.65 -17.86
C LEU A 4 -10.50 -7.25 -17.88
N ASP A 5 -11.79 -7.14 -18.23
CA ASP A 5 -12.52 -5.90 -18.06
C ASP A 5 -12.85 -5.68 -16.57
N CYS A 6 -12.25 -4.64 -16.00
CA CYS A 6 -12.37 -4.25 -14.60
C CYS A 6 -12.94 -2.84 -14.42
N ARG A 7 -13.53 -2.26 -15.47
CA ARG A 7 -14.23 -0.97 -15.37
C ARG A 7 -15.45 -1.08 -14.46
N GLY A 8 -15.77 -0.01 -13.73
CA GLY A 8 -16.84 0.07 -12.75
C GLY A 8 -16.57 -0.70 -11.45
N LEU A 9 -15.42 -1.37 -11.33
CA LEU A 9 -15.10 -2.16 -10.15
C LEU A 9 -14.31 -1.34 -9.12
N ALA A 10 -14.84 -1.25 -7.92
CA ALA A 10 -14.11 -0.67 -6.79
C ALA A 10 -12.93 -1.57 -6.37
N CYS A 11 -11.87 -0.94 -5.87
CA CYS A 11 -10.79 -1.64 -5.18
C CYS A 11 -11.36 -2.54 -4.05
N PRO A 12 -10.91 -3.80 -3.91
CA PRO A 12 -9.75 -4.43 -4.52
C PRO A 12 -10.04 -5.28 -5.77
N GLN A 13 -11.26 -5.23 -6.33
CA GLN A 13 -11.71 -6.19 -7.34
C GLN A 13 -10.81 -6.28 -8.60
N PRO A 14 -10.27 -5.18 -9.17
CA PRO A 14 -9.33 -5.28 -10.29
C PRO A 14 -8.08 -6.12 -9.94
N VAL A 15 -7.51 -5.92 -8.75
CA VAL A 15 -6.34 -6.67 -8.27
C VAL A 15 -6.68 -8.13 -8.01
N ILE A 16 -7.85 -8.41 -7.43
CA ILE A 16 -8.31 -9.79 -7.19
C ILE A 16 -8.45 -10.56 -8.50
N ARG A 17 -9.04 -9.95 -9.52
CA ARG A 17 -9.20 -10.56 -10.84
C ARG A 17 -7.85 -10.83 -11.51
N CYS A 18 -6.94 -9.86 -11.46
CA CYS A 18 -5.57 -10.04 -11.95
C CYS A 18 -4.88 -11.19 -11.22
N ARG A 19 -4.95 -11.24 -9.89
CA ARG A 19 -4.39 -12.35 -9.11
C ARG A 19 -4.98 -13.68 -9.51
N THR A 20 -6.29 -13.77 -9.67
CA THR A 20 -6.96 -15.04 -10.03
C THR A 20 -6.43 -15.55 -11.37
N ALA A 21 -6.21 -14.66 -12.35
CA ALA A 21 -5.62 -15.03 -13.63
C ALA A 21 -4.15 -15.45 -13.49
N VAL A 22 -3.35 -14.69 -12.74
CA VAL A 22 -1.92 -14.98 -12.50
C VAL A 22 -1.73 -16.31 -11.74
N ASP A 23 -2.47 -16.53 -10.66
CA ASP A 23 -2.45 -17.76 -9.87
C ASP A 23 -2.99 -18.96 -10.69
N GLY A 24 -3.86 -18.69 -11.67
CA GLY A 24 -4.31 -19.65 -12.68
C GLY A 24 -3.28 -19.97 -13.77
N GLY A 25 -2.09 -19.36 -13.73
CA GLY A 25 -0.99 -19.64 -14.65
C GLY A 25 -0.98 -18.81 -15.93
N ALA A 26 -1.74 -17.71 -16.01
CA ALA A 26 -1.60 -16.78 -17.12
C ALA A 26 -0.14 -16.31 -17.22
N VAL A 27 0.45 -16.26 -18.41
CA VAL A 27 1.81 -15.69 -18.62
C VAL A 27 1.76 -14.33 -19.32
N ALA A 28 0.59 -13.95 -19.85
CA ALA A 28 0.30 -12.64 -20.41
C ALA A 28 -1.19 -12.34 -20.30
N LEU A 29 -1.53 -11.09 -19.97
CA LEU A 29 -2.91 -10.63 -19.78
C LEU A 29 -3.07 -9.17 -20.18
N GLU A 30 -4.28 -8.82 -20.59
CA GLU A 30 -4.74 -7.44 -20.74
C GLU A 30 -5.73 -7.10 -19.64
N VAL A 31 -5.65 -5.90 -19.07
CA VAL A 31 -6.55 -5.43 -18.02
C VAL A 31 -7.06 -4.06 -18.39
N VAL A 32 -8.38 -3.85 -18.35
CA VAL A 32 -8.98 -2.54 -18.61
C VAL A 32 -9.55 -1.99 -17.32
N VAL A 33 -9.16 -0.76 -16.96
CA VAL A 33 -9.61 -0.05 -15.75
C VAL A 33 -10.06 1.37 -16.09
N ASP A 34 -10.89 1.96 -15.24
CA ASP A 34 -11.55 3.24 -15.51
C ASP A 34 -11.10 4.41 -14.61
N ASN A 35 -10.09 4.19 -13.76
CA ASN A 35 -9.56 5.22 -12.88
C ASN A 35 -8.07 5.02 -12.58
N ALA A 36 -7.36 6.13 -12.31
CA ALA A 36 -5.93 6.13 -12.03
C ALA A 36 -5.53 5.29 -10.80
N PRO A 37 -6.26 5.28 -9.67
CA PRO A 37 -5.97 4.37 -8.56
C PRO A 37 -6.03 2.89 -8.95
N ALA A 38 -6.99 2.48 -9.79
CA ALA A 38 -7.08 1.11 -10.25
C ALA A 38 -5.91 0.74 -11.16
N LEU A 39 -5.48 1.66 -12.04
CA LEU A 39 -4.29 1.51 -12.87
C LEU A 39 -3.03 1.26 -12.03
N GLU A 40 -2.72 2.18 -11.11
CA GLU A 40 -1.53 2.10 -10.26
C GLU A 40 -1.53 0.81 -9.44
N ASN A 41 -2.69 0.42 -8.89
CA ASN A 41 -2.81 -0.79 -8.08
C ASN A 41 -2.61 -2.07 -8.89
N VAL A 42 -3.14 -2.16 -10.11
CA VAL A 42 -2.95 -3.32 -10.97
C VAL A 42 -1.50 -3.42 -11.43
N GLN A 43 -0.88 -2.33 -11.87
CA GLN A 43 0.53 -2.32 -12.27
C GLN A 43 1.45 -2.70 -11.12
N ARG A 44 1.23 -2.13 -9.93
CA ARG A 44 1.99 -2.48 -8.72
C ARG A 44 1.87 -3.96 -8.36
N PHE A 45 0.65 -4.51 -8.41
CA PHE A 45 0.42 -5.94 -8.17
C PHE A 45 1.16 -6.82 -9.20
N LEU A 46 1.03 -6.52 -10.49
CA LEU A 46 1.68 -7.27 -11.57
C LEU A 46 3.21 -7.24 -11.46
N HIS A 47 3.77 -6.06 -11.19
CA HIS A 47 5.20 -5.90 -10.96
C HIS A 47 5.69 -6.75 -9.77
N SER A 48 4.93 -6.77 -8.66
CA SER A 48 5.25 -7.59 -7.49
C SER A 48 5.24 -9.11 -7.77
N ARG A 49 4.66 -9.53 -8.90
CA ARG A 49 4.57 -10.92 -9.35
C ARG A 49 5.51 -11.24 -10.52
N GLY A 50 6.42 -10.32 -10.88
CA GLY A 50 7.42 -10.55 -11.92
C GLY A 50 6.95 -10.29 -13.36
N TYR A 51 5.88 -9.50 -13.52
CA TYR A 51 5.41 -9.08 -14.85
C TYR A 51 6.00 -7.71 -15.21
N THR A 52 6.30 -7.53 -16.49
CA THR A 52 6.33 -6.18 -17.08
C THR A 52 4.91 -5.78 -17.43
N SER A 53 4.59 -4.50 -17.27
CA SER A 53 3.28 -3.97 -17.66
C SER A 53 3.43 -2.60 -18.29
N GLU A 54 2.81 -2.40 -19.45
CA GLU A 54 2.66 -1.11 -20.10
C GLU A 54 1.19 -0.69 -20.07
N ALA A 55 0.93 0.61 -19.96
CA ALA A 55 -0.43 1.14 -19.93
C ALA A 55 -0.64 2.21 -21.00
N ILE A 56 -1.73 2.08 -21.74
CA ILE A 56 -2.18 3.06 -22.73
C ILE A 56 -3.47 3.69 -22.21
N GLN A 57 -3.50 5.02 -22.17
CA GLN A 57 -4.73 5.75 -21.89
C GLN A 57 -5.56 5.86 -23.18
N GLU A 58 -6.67 5.12 -23.25
CA GLU A 58 -7.58 5.14 -24.42
C GLU A 58 -8.53 6.34 -24.35
N THR A 59 -8.98 6.70 -23.15
CA THR A 59 -9.83 7.87 -22.88
C THR A 59 -9.48 8.47 -21.51
N PRO A 60 -10.00 9.68 -21.14
CA PRO A 60 -9.76 10.25 -19.82
C PRO A 60 -10.14 9.35 -18.63
N GLN A 61 -11.01 8.37 -18.85
CA GLN A 61 -11.52 7.44 -17.84
C GLN A 61 -11.35 5.98 -18.29
N CYS A 62 -10.35 5.69 -19.13
CA CYS A 62 -10.10 4.33 -19.59
C CYS A 62 -8.61 4.11 -19.87
N TRP A 63 -8.05 3.12 -19.18
CA TRP A 63 -6.68 2.65 -19.39
C TRP A 63 -6.70 1.16 -19.71
N ARG A 64 -5.91 0.78 -20.71
CA ARG A 64 -5.59 -0.61 -21.03
C ARG A 64 -4.17 -0.91 -20.57
N ILE A 65 -4.02 -1.95 -19.76
CA ILE A 65 -2.75 -2.45 -19.25
C ILE A 65 -2.44 -3.76 -19.97
N THR A 66 -1.31 -3.83 -20.63
CA THR A 66 -0.79 -5.04 -21.27
C THR A 66 0.37 -5.54 -20.43
N ALA A 67 0.28 -6.76 -19.93
CA ALA A 67 1.32 -7.33 -19.06
C ALA A 67 1.77 -8.72 -19.52
N ALA A 68 3.07 -8.99 -19.39
CA ALA A 68 3.68 -10.27 -19.71
C ALA A 68 4.69 -10.65 -18.63
N LEU A 69 4.73 -11.94 -18.28
CA LEU A 69 5.71 -12.49 -17.36
C LEU A 69 7.10 -12.40 -18.01
N HIS A 70 8.11 -11.98 -17.24
CA HIS A 70 9.48 -12.05 -17.71
C HIS A 70 9.84 -13.52 -18.05
N THR A 71 9.95 -13.82 -19.34
CA THR A 71 10.56 -15.07 -19.81
C THR A 71 12.06 -14.81 -19.95
N ALA A 72 12.85 -15.47 -19.11
CA ALA A 72 14.30 -15.37 -19.19
C ALA A 72 14.80 -16.18 -20.39
N GLU A 73 15.03 -15.52 -21.53
CA GLU A 73 15.97 -16.00 -22.54
C GLU A 73 17.29 -15.22 -22.41
N SER A 74 18.26 -15.90 -21.77
CA SER A 74 19.71 -15.73 -21.80
C SER A 74 20.31 -14.36 -22.22
N GLY A 75 20.81 -13.64 -21.23
CA GLY A 75 21.84 -12.61 -21.38
C GLY A 75 22.30 -12.13 -20.01
N LEU A 76 23.49 -12.54 -19.57
CA LEU A 76 24.09 -12.13 -18.30
C LEU A 76 24.21 -10.60 -18.23
N SER A 77 23.53 -9.99 -17.26
CA SER A 77 24.04 -8.82 -16.53
C SER A 77 23.38 -8.78 -15.16
N ALA A 78 24.21 -8.86 -14.12
CA ALA A 78 23.82 -8.82 -12.73
C ALA A 78 23.29 -7.43 -12.36
N GLY A 79 22.07 -7.38 -11.81
CA GLY A 79 21.45 -6.16 -11.32
C GLY A 79 20.28 -6.45 -10.37
N ALA A 80 20.64 -6.84 -9.13
CA ALA A 80 19.86 -6.82 -7.89
C ALA A 80 18.36 -7.19 -7.96
N ALA A 81 18.06 -8.47 -7.70
CA ALA A 81 16.76 -8.91 -7.19
C ALA A 81 16.62 -8.50 -5.71
N PRO A 82 15.43 -8.09 -5.21
CA PRO A 82 15.18 -8.17 -3.79
C PRO A 82 14.96 -9.65 -3.44
N ALA A 83 15.84 -10.17 -2.60
CA ALA A 83 15.88 -11.55 -2.17
C ALA A 83 14.54 -12.01 -1.59
N ALA A 84 14.04 -13.11 -2.15
CA ALA A 84 13.17 -14.02 -1.42
C ALA A 84 13.84 -14.37 -0.08
N LEU A 85 13.11 -14.17 1.01
CA LEU A 85 13.53 -14.52 2.37
C LEU A 85 13.69 -16.04 2.47
N SER A 86 14.89 -16.53 2.12
CA SER A 86 15.36 -17.84 2.53
C SER A 86 16.06 -17.68 3.86
N ARG A 87 15.51 -18.32 4.90
CA ARG A 87 16.09 -18.42 6.24
C ARG A 87 17.47 -19.08 6.14
N THR A 88 18.53 -18.35 6.47
CA THR A 88 19.79 -18.94 6.90
C THR A 88 19.76 -19.02 8.42
N ALA A 89 19.70 -20.24 8.94
CA ALA A 89 20.09 -20.53 10.31
C ALA A 89 21.61 -20.33 10.42
N GLU A 90 22.07 -19.40 11.27
CA GLU A 90 22.83 -19.74 12.49
C GLU A 90 23.25 -18.48 13.28
N SER A 91 22.98 -18.57 14.59
CA SER A 91 23.51 -17.86 15.77
C SER A 91 23.70 -16.34 15.74
N ASP A 92 22.74 -15.61 16.33
CA ASP A 92 22.88 -15.07 17.69
C ASP A 92 21.54 -14.46 18.14
N GLY A 93 21.01 -14.95 19.27
CA GLY A 93 19.88 -14.36 20.00
C GLY A 93 18.49 -14.66 19.42
N GLU A 94 17.80 -15.65 19.99
CA GLU A 94 16.34 -15.72 19.95
C GLU A 94 15.72 -14.52 20.70
N GLU A 95 15.64 -13.36 20.06
CA GLU A 95 14.61 -12.39 20.42
C GLU A 95 13.38 -12.74 19.59
N GLY A 96 12.44 -13.46 20.21
CA GLY A 96 11.19 -13.86 19.55
C GLY A 96 10.56 -12.67 18.83
N LEU A 97 10.07 -12.91 17.61
CA LEU A 97 9.32 -11.95 16.80
C LEU A 97 8.35 -11.19 17.70
N GLY A 98 8.75 -9.99 18.12
CA GLY A 98 7.96 -9.19 19.05
C GLY A 98 6.60 -8.91 18.43
N THR A 99 5.56 -8.82 19.27
CA THR A 99 4.18 -8.61 18.82
C THR A 99 4.10 -7.47 17.79
N GLN A 100 3.56 -7.76 16.61
CA GLN A 100 3.41 -6.81 15.50
C GLN A 100 2.17 -5.94 15.72
N THR A 101 2.39 -4.71 16.16
CA THR A 101 1.32 -3.72 16.37
C THR A 101 1.12 -2.87 15.12
N LEU A 102 -0.10 -2.87 14.61
CA LEU A 102 -0.56 -2.01 13.53
C LEU A 102 -1.45 -0.90 14.06
N VAL A 103 -1.32 0.30 13.49
CA VAL A 103 -2.21 1.43 13.78
C VAL A 103 -3.06 1.75 12.55
N LEU A 104 -4.38 1.72 12.70
CA LEU A 104 -5.35 2.02 11.64
C LEU A 104 -5.93 3.42 11.84
N LEU A 105 -5.58 4.35 10.96
CA LEU A 105 -6.06 5.73 10.98
C LEU A 105 -7.14 5.93 9.92
N THR A 106 -8.35 6.29 10.35
CA THR A 106 -9.51 6.44 9.45
C THR A 106 -9.96 7.88 9.21
N THR A 107 -9.39 8.83 9.94
CA THR A 107 -9.75 10.25 9.97
C THR A 107 -8.50 11.10 10.25
N GLU A 108 -8.55 12.37 9.90
CA GLU A 108 -7.49 13.35 10.26
C GLU A 108 -7.58 13.86 11.71
N THR A 109 -8.66 13.53 12.41
CA THR A 109 -8.91 13.88 13.82
C THR A 109 -9.04 12.62 14.66
N LEU A 110 -8.72 12.73 15.95
CA LEU A 110 -8.90 11.67 16.95
C LEU A 110 -10.19 11.90 17.74
N GLY A 111 -11.06 10.88 17.79
CA GLY A 111 -12.36 10.97 18.45
C GLY A 111 -13.42 11.74 17.63
N ARG A 112 -14.54 12.07 18.28
CA ARG A 112 -15.65 12.85 17.70
C ARG A 112 -16.07 13.94 18.68
N GLY A 113 -16.46 15.10 18.15
CA GLY A 113 -16.86 16.26 18.95
C GLY A 113 -16.27 17.53 18.36
N ASP A 114 -15.32 18.13 19.07
CA ASP A 114 -14.63 19.33 18.61
C ASP A 114 -13.45 18.97 17.67
N ASP A 115 -13.51 19.42 16.42
CA ASP A 115 -12.51 19.10 15.40
C ASP A 115 -11.15 19.76 15.67
N THR A 116 -11.13 20.92 16.34
CA THR A 116 -9.88 21.62 16.68
C THR A 116 -9.10 20.83 17.73
N LEU A 117 -9.80 20.34 18.75
CA LEU A 117 -9.24 19.46 19.75
C LEU A 117 -8.87 18.11 19.12
N GLY A 118 -9.74 17.54 18.30
CA GLY A 118 -9.51 16.26 17.62
C GLY A 118 -8.25 16.26 16.75
N ALA A 119 -7.97 17.37 16.05
CA ALA A 119 -6.74 17.55 15.28
C ALA A 119 -5.49 17.56 16.20
N LYS A 120 -5.51 18.35 17.29
CA LYS A 120 -4.42 18.39 18.28
C LYS A 120 -4.18 17.02 18.93
N LEU A 121 -5.25 16.28 19.22
CA LEU A 121 -5.15 14.94 19.76
C LEU A 121 -4.54 13.96 18.77
N MET A 122 -4.88 14.06 17.48
CA MET A 122 -4.24 13.25 16.43
C MET A 122 -2.74 13.56 16.31
N GLU A 123 -2.35 14.83 16.35
CA GLU A 123 -0.94 15.24 16.35
C GLU A 123 -0.19 14.66 17.54
N ASN A 124 -0.73 14.80 18.75
CA ASN A 124 -0.13 14.23 19.97
C ASN A 124 -0.04 12.70 19.90
N PHE A 125 -1.09 12.04 19.37
CA PHE A 125 -1.11 10.60 19.21
C PHE A 125 0.01 10.14 18.27
N LEU A 126 0.14 10.74 17.08
CA LEU A 126 1.20 10.42 16.12
C LEU A 126 2.59 10.68 16.70
N ALA A 127 2.77 11.77 17.45
CA ALA A 127 4.03 12.10 18.11
C ALA A 127 4.41 11.10 19.22
N THR A 128 3.43 10.40 19.80
CA THR A 128 3.62 9.42 20.89
C THR A 128 3.79 7.99 20.38
N LEU A 129 3.41 7.70 19.13
CA LEU A 129 3.57 6.38 18.53
C LEU A 129 4.99 5.76 18.61
N PRO A 130 6.10 6.54 18.52
CA PRO A 130 7.44 5.99 18.69
C PRO A 130 7.68 5.27 20.02
N GLU A 131 6.94 5.59 21.09
CA GLU A 131 7.03 4.94 22.39
C GLU A 131 6.59 3.46 22.37
N LEU A 132 5.90 3.03 21.31
CA LEU A 132 5.59 1.62 21.09
C LEU A 132 6.83 0.78 20.72
N GLY A 133 7.94 1.45 20.36
CA GLY A 133 9.22 0.86 20.05
C GLY A 133 9.17 -0.07 18.83
N PRO A 134 10.03 -1.11 18.79
CA PRO A 134 10.13 -2.04 17.65
C PRO A 134 8.84 -2.80 17.31
N ARG A 135 7.87 -2.82 18.23
CA ARG A 135 6.58 -3.50 18.02
C ARG A 135 5.67 -2.74 17.06
N LEU A 136 5.83 -1.43 16.90
CA LEU A 136 5.08 -0.66 15.92
C LEU A 136 5.70 -0.87 14.54
N TRP A 137 5.12 -1.79 13.78
CA TRP A 137 5.68 -2.15 12.46
C TRP A 137 4.96 -1.48 11.30
N ARG A 138 3.67 -1.11 11.47
CA ARG A 138 2.86 -0.58 10.38
C ARG A 138 1.78 0.42 10.78
N LEU A 139 1.64 1.47 9.98
CA LEU A 139 0.48 2.36 9.94
C LEU A 139 -0.32 2.10 8.66
N VAL A 140 -1.64 2.13 8.77
CA VAL A 140 -2.57 2.06 7.64
C VAL A 140 -3.48 3.27 7.68
N LEU A 141 -3.45 4.09 6.63
CA LEU A 141 -4.26 5.29 6.49
C LEU A 141 -5.35 5.04 5.44
N VAL A 142 -6.60 5.16 5.87
CA VAL A 142 -7.79 5.01 5.01
C VAL A 142 -8.74 6.18 5.22
N ASN A 143 -9.68 6.35 4.30
CA ASN A 143 -10.71 7.40 4.37
C ASN A 143 -10.07 8.78 4.63
N GLY A 144 -10.55 9.56 5.60
CA GLY A 144 -10.00 10.89 5.91
C GLY A 144 -8.55 10.86 6.41
N GLY A 145 -8.10 9.73 6.97
CA GLY A 145 -6.74 9.56 7.47
C GLY A 145 -5.67 9.77 6.40
N VAL A 146 -5.98 9.54 5.11
CA VAL A 146 -5.03 9.75 4.00
C VAL A 146 -4.59 11.22 3.87
N LYS A 147 -5.38 12.17 4.39
CA LYS A 147 -5.02 13.60 4.38
C LYS A 147 -3.78 13.87 5.23
N LEU A 148 -3.55 13.09 6.28
CA LEU A 148 -2.38 13.23 7.16
C LEU A 148 -1.06 12.98 6.42
N ALA A 149 -1.08 12.12 5.40
CA ALA A 149 0.10 11.80 4.58
C ALA A 149 0.31 12.75 3.38
N ALA A 150 -0.61 13.70 3.14
CA ALA A 150 -0.59 14.55 1.96
C ALA A 150 -0.63 16.06 2.27
N ARG A 151 -1.16 16.46 3.43
CA ARG A 151 -1.26 17.87 3.81
C ARG A 151 -0.09 18.27 4.71
N PRO A 152 0.60 19.39 4.42
CA PRO A 152 1.65 19.91 5.29
C PRO A 152 1.15 20.16 6.72
N GLY A 153 1.97 19.81 7.71
CA GLY A 153 1.70 20.05 9.13
C GLY A 153 2.37 19.03 10.06
N PRO A 154 2.19 19.19 11.39
CA PRO A 154 2.87 18.38 12.40
C PRO A 154 2.58 16.87 12.28
N ALA A 155 1.38 16.51 11.83
CA ALA A 155 1.01 15.13 11.56
C ALA A 155 1.86 14.50 10.44
N LEU A 156 2.05 15.22 9.32
CA LEU A 156 2.87 14.74 8.21
C LEU A 156 4.33 14.58 8.62
N GLU A 157 4.88 15.56 9.34
CA GLU A 157 6.25 15.50 9.87
C GLU A 157 6.45 14.29 10.80
N SER A 158 5.43 13.97 11.60
CA SER A 158 5.46 12.79 12.48
C SER A 158 5.42 11.48 11.70
N LEU A 159 4.58 11.39 10.65
CA LEU A 159 4.55 10.23 9.75
C LEU A 159 5.88 10.05 9.00
N GLN A 160 6.51 11.13 8.55
CA GLN A 160 7.82 11.08 7.90
C GLN A 160 8.92 10.57 8.84
N ARG A 161 8.91 11.00 10.11
CA ARG A 161 9.84 10.47 11.13
C ARG A 161 9.62 8.99 11.40
N LEU A 162 8.37 8.53 11.50
CA LEU A 162 8.03 7.11 11.67
C LEU A 162 8.49 6.27 10.47
N ALA A 163 8.26 6.76 9.24
CA ALA A 163 8.75 6.10 8.03
C ALA A 163 10.29 6.01 8.02
N ALA A 164 10.98 7.11 8.39
CA ALA A 164 12.44 7.14 8.49
C ALA A 164 13.00 6.21 9.58
N SER A 165 12.23 5.91 10.63
CA SER A 165 12.58 4.92 11.65
C SER A 165 12.22 3.48 11.27
N GLY A 166 11.81 3.23 10.02
CA GLY A 166 11.53 1.88 9.50
C GLY A 166 10.08 1.40 9.68
N VAL A 167 9.17 2.25 10.16
CA VAL A 167 7.74 1.89 10.25
C VAL A 167 7.12 1.95 8.86
N SER A 168 6.52 0.83 8.42
CA SER A 168 5.81 0.77 7.14
C SER A 168 4.54 1.63 7.18
N ILE A 169 4.29 2.45 6.16
CA ILE A 169 3.07 3.28 6.08
C ILE A 169 2.35 2.98 4.77
N LEU A 170 1.13 2.46 4.88
CA LEU A 170 0.24 2.21 3.75
C LEU A 170 -0.84 3.30 3.68
N VAL A 171 -1.02 3.89 2.51
CA VAL A 171 -2.01 4.96 2.29
C VAL A 171 -2.97 4.54 1.19
N CYS A 172 -4.26 4.44 1.50
CA CYS A 172 -5.26 3.93 0.55
C CYS A 172 -5.36 4.79 -0.72
N GLY A 173 -5.00 4.23 -1.87
CA GLY A 173 -4.99 4.92 -3.17
C GLY A 173 -6.38 5.37 -3.63
N ALA A 174 -7.42 4.56 -3.40
CA ALA A 174 -8.78 4.96 -3.73
C ALA A 174 -9.25 6.19 -2.92
N CYS A 175 -8.85 6.28 -1.65
CA CYS A 175 -9.16 7.43 -0.80
C CYS A 175 -8.37 8.68 -1.23
N LEU A 176 -7.09 8.53 -1.59
CA LEU A 176 -6.30 9.62 -2.16
C LEU A 176 -6.93 10.14 -3.46
N GLY A 177 -7.35 9.24 -4.36
CA GLY A 177 -8.06 9.59 -5.59
C GLY A 177 -9.35 10.36 -5.31
N HIS A 178 -10.16 9.89 -4.35
CA HIS A 178 -11.40 10.58 -3.95
C HIS A 178 -11.16 12.01 -3.46
N TYR A 179 -10.10 12.25 -2.68
CA TYR A 179 -9.77 13.59 -2.18
C TYR A 179 -8.89 14.43 -3.13
N GLY A 180 -8.50 13.90 -4.29
CA GLY A 180 -7.59 14.58 -5.21
C GLY A 180 -6.17 14.75 -4.67
N LEU A 181 -5.70 13.80 -3.85
CA LEU A 181 -4.43 13.88 -3.10
C LEU A 181 -3.36 12.90 -3.58
N LEU A 182 -3.54 12.21 -4.72
CA LEU A 182 -2.57 11.24 -5.24
C LEU A 182 -1.17 11.87 -5.39
N GLU A 183 -1.07 12.98 -6.12
CA GLU A 183 0.18 13.70 -6.34
C GLU A 183 0.70 14.42 -5.09
N ALA A 184 -0.18 14.72 -4.13
CA ALA A 184 0.17 15.42 -2.90
C ALA A 184 0.71 14.49 -1.80
N LYS A 185 0.62 13.17 -1.96
CA LYS A 185 1.09 12.19 -0.96
C LYS A 185 2.60 12.31 -0.75
N ALA A 186 3.00 12.89 0.38
CA ALA A 186 4.37 13.19 0.72
C ALA A 186 5.08 12.07 1.52
N VAL A 187 4.35 11.07 2.01
CA VAL A 187 4.91 9.91 2.75
C VAL A 187 4.05 8.65 2.58
N GLY A 188 4.68 7.49 2.70
CA GLY A 188 4.03 6.19 2.64
C GLY A 188 3.80 5.66 1.22
N GLU A 189 3.48 4.39 1.14
CA GLU A 189 3.21 3.68 -0.11
C GLU A 189 1.72 3.72 -0.43
N THR A 190 1.38 4.01 -1.69
CA THR A 190 0.00 3.88 -2.16
C THR A 190 -0.41 2.41 -2.04
N SER A 191 -1.56 2.16 -1.44
CA SER A 191 -2.04 0.83 -1.07
C SER A 191 -3.45 0.56 -1.60
N ASN A 192 -3.88 -0.70 -1.52
CA ASN A 192 -5.19 -1.18 -1.91
C ASN A 192 -5.86 -1.96 -0.75
N MET A 193 -7.13 -2.32 -0.91
CA MET A 193 -7.87 -3.00 0.16
C MET A 193 -7.35 -4.40 0.49
N LEU A 194 -6.76 -5.11 -0.48
CA LEU A 194 -6.15 -6.41 -0.22
C LEU A 194 -4.93 -6.25 0.70
N ASP A 195 -4.03 -5.32 0.38
CA ASP A 195 -2.85 -5.02 1.22
C ASP A 195 -3.27 -4.65 2.65
N ILE A 196 -4.38 -3.91 2.78
CA ILE A 196 -4.94 -3.49 4.06
C ILE A 196 -5.46 -4.69 4.85
N VAL A 197 -6.29 -5.55 4.23
CA VAL A 197 -6.85 -6.74 4.88
C VAL A 197 -5.74 -7.70 5.31
N THR A 198 -4.75 -7.95 4.46
CA THR A 198 -3.62 -8.82 4.82
C THR A 198 -2.74 -8.20 5.90
N SER A 199 -2.56 -6.89 5.90
CA SER A 199 -1.83 -6.20 6.97
C SER A 199 -2.55 -6.28 8.32
N LEU A 200 -3.87 -6.19 8.32
CA LEU A 200 -4.70 -6.32 9.51
C LEU A 200 -4.68 -7.76 10.04
N ASP A 201 -4.73 -8.75 9.15
CA ASP A 201 -4.67 -10.18 9.49
C ASP A 201 -3.30 -10.60 10.06
N LEU A 202 -2.21 -10.03 9.54
CA LEU A 202 -0.86 -10.25 10.05
C LEU A 202 -0.58 -9.58 11.41
N ALA A 203 -1.39 -8.60 11.83
CA ALA A 203 -1.12 -7.85 13.04
C ALA A 203 -1.60 -8.61 14.28
N ASP A 204 -0.72 -8.79 15.26
CA ASP A 204 -1.09 -9.33 16.58
C ASP A 204 -1.99 -8.36 17.36
N LYS A 205 -1.85 -7.06 17.09
CA LYS A 205 -2.62 -5.99 17.73
C LYS A 205 -2.93 -4.87 16.74
N VAL A 206 -4.19 -4.47 16.70
CA VAL A 206 -4.64 -3.29 15.95
C VAL A 206 -5.05 -2.19 16.93
N ILE A 207 -4.43 -1.01 16.81
CA ILE A 207 -4.84 0.21 17.49
C ILE A 207 -5.65 1.06 16.51
N ARG A 208 -6.87 1.43 16.90
CA ARG A 208 -7.74 2.31 16.13
C ARG A 208 -8.22 3.47 17.02
N PRO A 209 -7.55 4.63 16.97
CA PRO A 209 -7.90 5.80 17.78
C PRO A 209 -9.15 6.54 17.27
#